data_AF-A0A1E5SNR4-F1
#
_entry.id   AF-A0A1E5SNR4-F1
#
_cell.length_a   1.000
_cell.length_b   1.000
_cell.length_c   1.000
_cell.angle_alpha   90.00
_cell.angle_beta   90.00
_cell.angle_gamma   90.00
#
_symmetry.space_group_name_H-M   'P 1'
#
loop_
_entity.id
_entity.type
_entity.pdbx_description
1 polymer ?
#
loop_
_entity_poly.entity_id
_entity_poly.type
_entity_poly.pdbx_seq_one_letter_code
_entity_poly.pdbx_strand_id
1 'polypeptide(L)'
;MKRFFLTILSVVVISFSSCENESEVVPNCIEVRVVANVCGNAVLQVVNGYQALNLETWTDSDGNVHQNTFSTFMNPCADNYPDNPESSFFVTFADEKDNSDCIVCLATLANMPQTYIDIRFVDPCGLGEIN
;
A
#
# COMPACT_ATOMS: atom_id res chain seq x y z
N MET A 1 -47.84 35.97 -15.01
CA MET A 1 -46.72 35.11 -15.46
C MET A 1 -45.37 35.59 -14.88
N LYS A 2 -45.26 35.79 -13.57
CA LYS A 2 -44.00 36.24 -12.90
C LYS A 2 -43.49 35.26 -11.83
N ARG A 3 -44.19 34.15 -11.62
CA ARG A 3 -43.93 33.18 -10.55
C ARG A 3 -43.14 31.94 -10.99
N PHE A 4 -42.87 31.79 -12.29
CA PHE A 4 -42.12 30.65 -12.83
C PHE A 4 -40.60 30.86 -12.88
N PHE A 5 -40.11 32.09 -12.70
CA PHE A 5 -38.67 32.37 -12.75
C PHE A 5 -37.93 32.08 -11.44
N LEU A 6 -38.63 31.92 -10.31
CA LEU A 6 -38.00 31.65 -9.02
C LEU A 6 -37.69 30.18 -8.77
N THR A 7 -38.34 29.25 -9.48
CA THR A 7 -38.13 27.80 -9.31
C THR A 7 -36.95 27.24 -10.11
N ILE A 8 -36.47 27.98 -11.12
CA ILE A 8 -35.32 27.54 -11.94
C ILE A 8 -34.00 27.88 -11.25
N LEU A 9 -33.97 28.91 -10.41
CA LEU A 9 -32.74 29.35 -9.72
C LEU A 9 -32.33 28.42 -8.56
N SER A 10 -33.28 27.69 -7.95
CA SER A 10 -32.99 26.78 -6.84
C SER A 10 -32.37 25.45 -7.26
N VAL A 11 -32.44 25.08 -8.55
CA VAL A 11 -31.92 23.79 -9.04
C VAL A 11 -30.44 23.87 -9.44
N VAL A 12 -29.92 25.07 -9.75
CA VAL A 12 -28.54 25.24 -10.24
C VAL A 12 -27.50 25.25 -9.11
N VAL A 13 -27.89 25.56 -7.88
CA VAL A 13 -26.93 25.67 -6.75
C VAL A 13 -26.53 24.30 -6.18
N ILE A 14 -27.28 23.23 -6.47
CA ILE A 14 -27.00 21.87 -5.96
C ILE A 14 -26.01 21.13 -6.88
N SER A 15 -25.66 21.67 -8.05
CA SER A 15 -24.76 21.00 -9.00
C SER A 15 -23.27 21.29 -8.78
N PHE A 16 -22.89 22.03 -7.74
CA PHE A 16 -21.48 22.34 -7.42
C PHE A 16 -20.94 21.65 -6.15
N SER A 17 -21.71 20.77 -5.50
CA SER A 17 -21.13 19.83 -4.53
C SER A 17 -20.49 18.65 -5.28
N SER A 18 -19.49 18.95 -6.11
CA SER A 18 -18.61 17.93 -6.68
C SER A 18 -17.60 17.57 -5.60
N CYS A 19 -17.80 16.37 -5.03
CA CYS A 19 -16.83 15.53 -4.33
C CYS A 19 -15.62 16.27 -3.74
N GLU A 20 -15.69 16.59 -2.44
CA GLU A 20 -14.48 16.57 -1.63
C GLU A 20 -13.82 15.20 -1.84
N ASN A 21 -12.52 15.21 -2.11
CA ASN A 21 -11.70 14.02 -2.31
C ASN A 21 -11.81 13.10 -1.09
N GLU A 22 -12.80 12.21 -1.08
CA GLU A 22 -12.75 11.01 -0.25
C GLU A 22 -11.51 10.27 -0.75
N SER A 23 -10.43 10.30 0.04
CA SER A 23 -9.25 9.49 -0.20
C SER A 23 -9.75 8.09 -0.51
N GLU A 24 -9.55 7.63 -1.75
CA GLU A 24 -10.06 6.34 -2.20
C GLU A 24 -9.68 5.32 -1.13
N VAL A 25 -10.69 4.70 -0.51
CA VAL A 25 -10.46 3.61 0.44
C VAL A 25 -9.92 2.47 -0.40
N VAL A 26 -8.59 2.43 -0.55
CA VAL A 26 -7.91 1.35 -1.25
C VAL A 26 -8.10 0.10 -0.38
N PRO A 27 -8.83 -0.92 -0.86
CA PRO A 27 -9.00 -2.14 -0.09
C PRO A 27 -7.62 -2.73 0.21
N ASN A 28 -7.43 -3.22 1.44
CA ASN A 28 -6.17 -3.79 1.91
C ASN A 28 -4.97 -2.82 1.90
N CYS A 29 -5.20 -1.51 2.03
CA CYS A 29 -4.14 -0.54 2.30
C CYS A 29 -3.49 -0.80 3.66
N ILE A 30 -2.19 -1.06 3.66
CA ILE A 30 -1.39 -1.25 4.88
C ILE A 30 -0.15 -0.36 4.85
N GLU A 31 0.26 0.08 6.03
CA GLU A 31 1.52 0.80 6.21
C GLU A 31 2.62 -0.22 6.55
N VAL A 32 3.71 -0.18 5.79
CA VAL A 32 4.83 -1.12 5.91
C VAL A 32 6.15 -0.37 5.95
N ARG A 33 7.20 -1.04 6.40
CA ARG A 33 8.59 -0.59 6.26
C ARG A 33 9.48 -1.74 5.81
N VAL A 34 10.56 -1.42 5.09
CA VAL A 34 11.57 -2.42 4.71
C VAL A 34 12.38 -2.79 5.94
N VAL A 35 12.54 -4.09 6.18
CA VAL A 35 13.46 -4.62 7.20
C VAL A 35 14.75 -5.11 6.54
N ALA A 36 14.61 -5.78 5.40
CA ALA A 36 15.73 -6.24 4.61
C ALA A 36 15.32 -6.26 3.13
N ASN A 37 16.25 -5.90 2.24
CA ASN A 37 16.05 -5.96 0.80
C ASN A 37 17.34 -6.44 0.13
N VAL A 38 17.21 -7.47 -0.69
CA VAL A 38 18.30 -7.94 -1.56
C VAL A 38 17.70 -8.19 -2.93
N CYS A 39 18.17 -7.41 -3.92
CA CYS A 39 17.78 -7.59 -5.32
C CYS A 39 16.26 -7.50 -5.58
N GLY A 40 15.55 -6.67 -4.82
CA GLY A 40 14.09 -6.56 -4.91
C GLY A 40 13.36 -7.60 -4.06
N ASN A 41 13.99 -8.71 -3.66
CA ASN A 41 13.39 -9.60 -2.66
C ASN A 41 13.49 -8.91 -1.29
N ALA A 42 12.33 -8.56 -0.74
CA ALA A 42 12.25 -7.78 0.47
C ALA A 42 11.49 -8.53 1.57
N VAL A 43 11.89 -8.28 2.81
CA VAL A 43 11.12 -8.59 4.01
C VAL A 43 10.53 -7.27 4.48
N LEU A 44 9.20 -7.20 4.47
CA LEU A 44 8.46 -6.04 4.93
C LEU A 44 7.89 -6.32 6.32
N GLN A 45 7.95 -5.31 7.19
CA GLN A 45 7.25 -5.31 8.45
C GLN A 45 6.02 -4.42 8.36
N VAL A 46 4.88 -4.93 8.78
CA VAL A 46 3.65 -4.15 8.86
C VAL A 46 3.67 -3.26 10.10
N VAL A 47 3.54 -1.96 9.87
CA VAL A 47 3.46 -0.91 10.90
C VAL A 47 1.99 -0.72 11.31
N ASN A 48 1.07 -0.71 10.34
CA ASN A 48 -0.36 -0.50 10.59
C ASN A 48 -1.25 -1.18 9.52
N GLY A 49 -2.50 -1.51 9.87
CA GLY A 49 -3.49 -2.07 8.93
C GLY A 49 -3.54 -3.61 8.81
N TYR A 50 -2.89 -4.37 9.69
CA TYR A 50 -2.69 -5.83 9.54
C TYR A 50 -3.84 -6.74 10.02
N GLN A 51 -5.01 -6.22 10.38
CA GLN A 51 -5.99 -6.94 11.24
C GLN A 51 -6.52 -8.30 10.69
N ALA A 52 -6.29 -8.62 9.41
CA ALA A 52 -6.72 -9.87 8.78
C ALA A 52 -5.57 -10.78 8.26
N LEU A 53 -4.30 -10.43 8.48
CA LEU A 53 -3.17 -11.18 7.94
C LEU A 53 -2.55 -12.13 8.96
N ASN A 54 -2.30 -13.37 8.53
CA ASN A 54 -1.49 -14.32 9.30
C ASN A 54 -0.01 -14.05 9.03
N LEU A 55 0.56 -13.09 9.76
CA LEU A 55 1.95 -12.65 9.58
C LEU A 55 2.91 -13.39 10.50
N GLU A 56 4.16 -13.51 10.05
CA GLU A 56 5.19 -14.28 10.75
C GLU A 56 6.14 -13.38 11.54
N THR A 57 6.84 -13.97 12.50
CA THR A 57 8.01 -13.36 13.13
C THR A 57 9.27 -13.81 12.38
N TRP A 58 10.16 -12.88 12.07
CA TRP A 58 11.39 -13.12 11.34
C TRP A 58 12.61 -12.62 12.11
N THR A 59 13.73 -13.34 12.03
CA THR A 59 15.00 -12.96 12.66
C THR A 59 16.03 -12.66 11.59
N ASP A 60 16.62 -11.46 11.65
CA ASP A 60 17.65 -11.04 10.69
C ASP A 60 19.02 -11.70 10.97
N SER A 61 20.00 -11.42 10.10
CA SER A 61 21.37 -11.94 10.25
C SER A 61 22.11 -11.42 11.48
N ASP A 62 21.68 -10.29 12.03
CA ASP A 62 22.25 -9.67 13.23
C ASP A 62 21.58 -10.17 14.52
N GLY A 63 20.54 -11.02 14.38
CA GLY A 63 19.80 -11.61 15.49
C GLY A 63 18.64 -10.74 16.00
N ASN A 64 18.28 -9.65 15.32
CA ASN A 64 17.11 -8.87 15.70
C ASN A 64 15.83 -9.56 15.24
N VAL A 65 14.84 -9.56 16.13
CA VAL A 65 13.54 -10.20 15.91
C VAL A 65 12.52 -9.16 15.48
N HIS A 66 11.93 -9.37 14.31
CA HIS A 66 10.93 -8.52 13.69
C HIS A 66 9.59 -9.24 13.68
N GLN A 67 8.55 -8.60 14.21
CA GLN A 67 7.19 -9.15 14.23
C GLN A 67 6.37 -8.61 13.06
N ASN A 68 5.30 -9.33 12.70
CA ASN A 68 4.35 -8.94 11.66
C ASN A 68 5.03 -8.74 10.30
N THR A 69 5.83 -9.73 9.91
CA THR A 69 6.62 -9.69 8.68
C THR A 69 6.07 -10.62 7.60
N PHE A 70 6.32 -10.26 6.35
CA PHE A 70 6.08 -11.09 5.18
C PHE A 70 7.18 -10.83 4.12
N SER A 71 7.35 -11.78 3.21
CA SER A 71 8.25 -11.65 2.06
C SER A 71 7.50 -11.10 0.84
N THR A 72 8.20 -10.32 0.02
CA THR A 72 7.64 -9.79 -1.23
C THR A 72 8.75 -9.51 -2.25
N PHE A 73 8.35 -9.11 -3.44
CA PHE A 73 9.23 -8.53 -4.44
C PHE A 73 8.90 -7.05 -4.66
N MET A 74 9.83 -6.19 -4.27
CA MET A 74 9.82 -4.76 -4.56
C MET A 74 10.44 -4.51 -5.94
N ASN A 75 9.60 -4.25 -6.93
CA ASN A 75 10.04 -3.79 -8.25
C ASN A 75 10.50 -2.32 -8.15
N PRO A 76 11.80 -2.00 -8.35
CA PRO A 76 12.31 -0.63 -8.24
C PRO A 76 11.80 0.32 -9.33
N CYS A 77 11.11 -0.22 -10.34
CA CYS A 77 10.53 0.52 -11.45
C CYS A 77 9.02 0.52 -11.43
N ALA A 78 8.41 0.03 -10.35
CA ALA A 78 6.99 0.19 -10.14
C ALA A 78 6.65 1.68 -9.99
N ASP A 79 5.46 2.04 -10.47
CA ASP A 79 4.89 3.35 -10.18
C ASP A 79 4.77 3.53 -8.65
N ASN A 80 4.97 4.76 -8.17
CA ASN A 80 4.93 5.12 -6.75
C ASN A 80 5.94 4.36 -5.86
N TYR A 81 7.03 3.83 -6.42
CA TYR A 81 8.13 3.29 -5.61
C TYR A 81 8.59 4.34 -4.57
N PRO A 82 8.77 3.97 -3.29
CA PRO A 82 9.08 4.94 -2.24
C PRO A 82 10.45 5.60 -2.47
N ASP A 83 10.48 6.93 -2.44
CA ASP A 83 11.73 7.72 -2.53
C ASP A 83 12.71 7.36 -1.41
N ASN A 84 12.18 6.96 -0.25
CA ASN A 84 12.95 6.51 0.90
C ASN A 84 12.39 5.18 1.46
N PRO A 85 12.87 4.02 0.98
CA PRO A 85 12.39 2.71 1.41
C PRO A 85 12.71 2.37 2.87
N GLU A 86 13.63 3.11 3.52
CA GLU A 86 13.94 2.98 4.94
C GLU A 86 12.85 3.62 5.84
N SER A 87 12.02 4.50 5.28
CA SER A 87 10.84 5.05 5.96
C SER A 87 9.61 4.17 5.73
N SER A 88 8.54 4.39 6.50
CA SER A 88 7.28 3.70 6.24
C SER A 88 6.58 4.24 4.98
N PHE A 89 5.89 3.35 4.28
CA PHE A 89 5.11 3.65 3.07
C PHE A 89 3.88 2.75 2.98
N PHE A 90 2.98 3.07 2.04
CA PHE A 90 1.71 2.36 1.89
C PHE A 90 1.75 1.39 0.72
N VAL A 91 1.14 0.22 0.94
CA VAL A 91 0.99 -0.83 -0.07
C VAL A 91 -0.40 -1.40 -0.03
N THR A 92 -0.84 -1.95 -1.16
CA THR A 92 -1.99 -2.85 -1.25
C THR A 92 -1.56 -4.20 -1.81
N PHE A 93 -2.36 -5.25 -1.58
CA PHE A 93 -2.10 -6.58 -2.13
C PHE A 93 -2.44 -6.62 -3.61
N ALA A 94 -1.59 -7.31 -4.37
CA ALA A 94 -1.79 -7.57 -5.78
C ALA A 94 -2.05 -9.06 -6.00
N ASP A 95 -2.93 -9.37 -6.96
CA ASP A 95 -3.17 -10.75 -7.39
C ASP A 95 -1.98 -11.34 -8.17
N GLU A 96 -1.16 -10.47 -8.75
CA GLU A 96 -0.02 -10.84 -9.57
C GLU A 96 1.17 -9.92 -9.30
N LYS A 97 2.37 -10.49 -9.40
CA LYS A 97 3.64 -9.77 -9.37
C LYS A 97 3.70 -8.71 -10.47
N ASP A 98 4.04 -7.48 -10.07
CA ASP A 98 4.35 -6.41 -11.02
C ASP A 98 5.65 -6.72 -11.79
N ASN A 99 5.52 -6.95 -13.10
CA ASN A 99 6.64 -7.30 -13.97
C ASN A 99 7.09 -6.05 -14.72
N SER A 100 8.35 -5.66 -14.54
CA SER A 100 8.99 -4.60 -15.33
C SER A 100 10.28 -5.10 -15.98
N ASP A 101 10.76 -4.35 -16.97
CA ASP A 101 12.05 -4.61 -17.65
C ASP A 101 13.27 -4.24 -16.78
N CYS A 102 13.08 -4.01 -15.49
CA CYS A 102 14.17 -3.61 -14.61
C CYS A 102 15.05 -4.77 -14.22
N ILE A 103 16.35 -4.56 -14.43
CA ILE A 103 17.38 -5.55 -14.15
C ILE A 103 17.47 -5.72 -12.63
N VAL A 104 16.97 -6.86 -12.15
CA VAL A 104 17.15 -7.32 -10.77
C VAL A 104 18.05 -8.55 -10.73
N CYS A 105 18.83 -8.68 -9.66
CA CYS A 105 19.57 -9.92 -9.42
C CYS A 105 18.65 -11.02 -8.84
N LEU A 106 19.05 -12.29 -8.97
CA LEU A 106 18.27 -13.45 -8.49
C LEU A 106 18.61 -13.86 -7.05
N ALA A 107 19.20 -12.96 -6.26
CA ALA A 107 19.59 -13.29 -4.89
C ALA A 107 18.40 -13.17 -3.93
N THR A 108 18.31 -14.09 -2.99
CA THR A 108 17.29 -14.12 -1.93
C THR A 108 17.95 -14.03 -0.56
N LEU A 109 17.21 -13.50 0.41
CA LEU A 109 17.66 -13.47 1.80
C LEU A 109 17.57 -14.88 2.40
N ALA A 110 18.55 -15.23 3.24
CA ALA A 110 18.47 -16.46 4.02
C ALA A 110 17.30 -16.36 5.02
N ASN A 111 16.57 -17.45 5.21
CA ASN A 111 15.46 -17.56 6.15
C ASN A 111 14.30 -16.57 5.93
N MET A 112 14.03 -16.09 4.71
CA MET A 112 12.86 -15.22 4.47
C MET A 112 11.56 -15.80 5.04
N PRO A 113 10.61 -14.96 5.49
CA PRO A 113 9.28 -15.41 5.90
C PRO A 113 8.62 -16.28 4.82
N GLN A 114 7.93 -17.34 5.22
CA GLN A 114 7.26 -18.24 4.26
C GLN A 114 6.04 -17.57 3.62
N THR A 115 5.34 -16.72 4.37
CA THR A 115 4.27 -15.88 3.84
C THR A 115 4.85 -14.89 2.82
N TYR A 116 4.60 -15.16 1.54
CA TYR A 116 4.93 -14.30 0.42
C TYR A 116 3.66 -13.61 -0.10
N ILE A 117 3.71 -12.29 -0.27
CA ILE A 117 2.57 -11.49 -0.72
C ILE A 117 3.04 -10.54 -1.82
N ASP A 118 2.40 -10.57 -2.99
CA ASP A 118 2.64 -9.57 -4.02
C ASP A 118 1.95 -8.25 -3.65
N ILE A 119 2.64 -7.14 -3.86
CA ILE A 119 2.20 -5.81 -3.46
C ILE A 119 2.23 -4.81 -4.62
N ARG A 120 1.48 -3.73 -4.46
CA ARG A 120 1.62 -2.49 -5.25
C ARG A 120 1.82 -1.32 -4.31
N PHE A 121 2.71 -0.41 -4.69
CA PHE A 121 2.88 0.85 -3.99
C PHE A 121 1.69 1.77 -4.29
N VAL A 122 1.18 2.43 -3.27
CA VAL A 122 0.04 3.33 -3.38
C VAL A 122 0.35 4.62 -2.63
N ASP A 123 -0.31 5.70 -3.06
CA ASP A 123 -0.32 6.95 -2.30
C ASP A 123 -0.89 6.71 -0.89
N PRO A 124 -0.60 7.60 0.08
CA PRO A 124 -1.18 7.51 1.41
C PRO A 124 -2.71 7.40 1.35
N CYS A 125 -3.21 6.20 1.69
CA CYS A 125 -4.62 5.92 1.76
C CYS A 125 -5.11 6.00 3.20
N GLY A 126 -6.38 6.35 3.38
CA GLY A 126 -7.04 6.17 4.67
C GLY A 126 -6.99 4.69 5.03
N LEU A 127 -6.24 4.34 6.09
CA LEU A 127 -6.27 3.01 6.67
C LEU A 127 -7.70 2.81 7.17
N GLY A 128 -8.51 2.05 6.43
CA GLY A 128 -9.93 1.89 6.74
C GLY A 128 -10.12 1.46 8.20
N GLU A 129 -10.66 2.36 9.03
CA GLU A 129 -11.16 1.97 10.35
C GLU A 129 -12.45 1.17 10.12
N ILE A 130 -12.36 -0.14 10.26
CA ILE A 130 -13.54 -1.00 10.40
C ILE A 130 -13.94 -0.97 11.88
N ASN A 131 -15.07 -0.31 12.17
CA ASN A 131 -15.77 -0.40 13.46
C ASN A 131 -16.18 -1.85 13.76
#